data_AF-A0A1S3SY52-F1
#
_entry.id   AF-A0A1S3SY52-F1
#
_cell.length_a   1.000
_cell.length_b   1.000
_cell.length_c   1.000
_cell.angle_alpha   90.00
_cell.angle_beta   90.00
_cell.angle_gamma   90.00
#
_symmetry.space_group_name_H-M   'P 1'
#
loop_
_entity.id
_entity.type
_entity.pdbx_description
1 polymer ?
#
loop_
_entity_poly.entity_id
_entity_poly.type
_entity_poly.pdbx_seq_one_letter_code
_entity_poly.pdbx_strand_id
1 'polypeptide(L)'
;MLVYLLEKKGWSSHRLQNLTTDSRGIASFSLNTTTMPKEDINLIVSNTPAVENTRYRVPYFNRGQHILSLIQPTSPHSKTSSSLAIQKMEKPLACGEEVSITIQYAIVGETVPKGSVDVVYLALSRGAILQHGHMKVTVQQGSPVTEGEVTLAVVPEMAPLVQVLVYSLLPSETVIAYSMNFPPEKCFRHKVLVEFSPSKAVPGEENTLQLSAQPGSLCGLSTVDKSVHIMEPGKRLDADKIFDMLPVKETTYI
;
A
#
# COMPACT_ATOMS: atom_id res chain seq x y z
N MET A 1 -10.19 -16.24 20.36
CA MET A 1 -10.16 -17.63 19.83
C MET A 1 -8.70 -18.09 19.77
N LEU A 2 -8.40 -19.34 20.14
CA LEU A 2 -7.03 -19.85 20.09
C LEU A 2 -6.63 -20.13 18.63
N VAL A 3 -5.47 -19.62 18.22
CA VAL A 3 -4.86 -19.83 16.90
C VAL A 3 -3.37 -20.12 17.07
N TYR A 4 -2.78 -20.81 16.10
CA TYR A 4 -1.40 -21.26 16.11
C TYR A 4 -0.64 -20.61 14.96
N LEU A 5 0.47 -19.97 15.29
CA LEU A 5 1.43 -19.46 14.32
C LEU A 5 2.47 -20.54 14.04
N LEU A 6 2.57 -20.95 12.79
CA LEU A 6 3.42 -22.04 12.32
C LEU A 6 4.39 -21.52 11.25
N GLU A 7 5.59 -22.09 11.20
CA GLU A 7 6.57 -21.90 10.12
C GLU A 7 6.55 -23.14 9.21
N LYS A 8 6.36 -22.97 7.91
CA LYS A 8 6.46 -24.06 6.94
C LYS A 8 7.87 -24.18 6.41
N LYS A 9 8.48 -25.37 6.57
CA LYS A 9 9.76 -25.73 5.95
C LYS A 9 9.57 -26.96 5.07
N GLY A 10 9.53 -26.74 3.75
CA GLY A 10 9.22 -27.81 2.79
C GLY A 10 7.86 -28.46 3.05
N TRP A 11 7.86 -29.73 3.45
CA TRP A 11 6.66 -30.52 3.76
C TRP A 11 6.29 -30.54 5.25
N SER A 12 7.12 -30.00 6.14
CA SER A 12 6.84 -29.93 7.58
C SER A 12 6.40 -28.53 8.01
N SER A 13 5.68 -28.47 9.13
CA SER A 13 5.32 -27.23 9.80
C SER A 13 5.78 -27.27 11.26
N HIS A 14 6.48 -26.23 11.69
CA HIS A 14 6.94 -26.07 13.06
C HIS A 14 6.10 -25.02 13.78
N ARG A 15 5.67 -25.32 15.00
CA ARG A 15 4.88 -24.38 15.79
C ARG A 15 5.78 -23.32 16.41
N LEU A 16 5.53 -22.06 16.05
CA LEU A 16 6.25 -20.90 16.60
C LEU A 16 5.59 -20.42 17.88
N GLN A 17 4.29 -20.10 17.84
CA GLN A 17 3.58 -19.49 18.96
C GLN A 17 2.11 -19.92 19.03
N ASN A 18 1.56 -19.89 20.24
CA ASN A 18 0.14 -20.03 20.50
C ASN A 18 -0.41 -18.62 20.77
N LEU A 19 -1.39 -18.19 19.98
CA LEU A 19 -1.95 -16.84 20.04
C LEU A 19 -3.44 -16.93 20.34
N THR A 20 -3.96 -15.91 21.01
CA THR A 20 -5.41 -15.79 21.24
C THR A 20 -5.90 -14.51 20.60
N THR A 21 -6.89 -14.63 19.71
CA THR A 21 -7.52 -13.46 19.08
C THR A 21 -8.40 -12.70 20.07
N ASP A 22 -8.40 -11.38 19.94
CA ASP A 22 -9.25 -10.44 20.68
C ASP A 22 -10.72 -10.49 20.22
N SER A 23 -11.57 -9.64 20.80
CA SER A 23 -12.99 -9.53 20.44
C SER A 23 -13.25 -9.07 18.99
N ARG A 24 -12.23 -8.54 18.30
CA ARG A 24 -12.27 -8.14 16.89
C ARG A 24 -11.66 -9.19 15.96
N GLY A 25 -11.19 -10.33 16.50
CA GLY A 25 -10.56 -11.39 15.72
C GLY A 25 -9.08 -11.15 15.40
N ILE A 26 -8.43 -10.19 16.06
CA ILE A 26 -7.03 -9.83 15.80
C ILE A 26 -6.13 -10.46 16.88
N ALA A 27 -4.99 -11.03 16.47
CA ALA A 27 -3.95 -11.49 17.38
C ALA A 27 -2.61 -10.86 16.99
N SER A 28 -1.97 -10.17 17.93
CA SER A 28 -0.64 -9.61 17.75
C SER A 28 0.42 -10.63 18.14
N PHE A 29 1.51 -10.67 17.38
CA PHE A 29 2.64 -11.54 17.64
C PHE A 29 3.95 -10.81 17.30
N SER A 30 5.06 -11.28 17.89
CA SER A 30 6.40 -10.80 17.57
C SER A 30 7.32 -12.01 17.40
N LEU A 31 8.17 -11.98 16.38
CA LEU A 31 9.14 -13.04 16.11
C LEU A 31 10.54 -12.49 16.32
N ASN A 32 11.37 -13.22 17.07
CA ASN A 32 12.78 -12.89 17.19
C ASN A 32 13.50 -13.34 15.92
N THR A 33 14.01 -12.38 15.15
CA THR A 33 14.71 -12.60 13.88
C THR A 33 16.24 -12.52 14.01
N THR A 34 16.79 -12.41 15.23
CA THR A 34 18.25 -12.26 15.45
C THR A 34 19.07 -13.42 14.91
N THR A 35 18.52 -14.64 14.90
CA THR A 35 19.08 -15.82 14.25
C THR A 35 18.33 -16.12 12.96
N MET A 36 18.36 -15.21 11.97
CA MET A 36 17.66 -15.44 10.70
C MET A 36 18.21 -16.69 9.98
N PRO A 37 17.34 -17.57 9.44
CA PRO A 37 17.71 -18.51 8.40
C PRO A 37 18.21 -17.77 7.15
N LYS A 38 19.02 -18.41 6.31
CA LYS A 38 19.43 -17.85 5.00
C LYS A 38 18.30 -17.86 3.94
N GLU A 39 17.07 -18.12 4.37
CA GLU A 39 15.92 -18.46 3.51
C GLU A 39 14.66 -17.75 3.98
N ASP A 40 13.73 -17.50 3.06
CA ASP A 40 12.44 -16.88 3.33
C ASP A 40 11.65 -17.64 4.40
N ILE A 41 11.00 -16.89 5.30
CA ILE A 41 10.20 -17.47 6.38
C ILE A 41 8.74 -17.54 5.92
N ASN A 42 8.23 -18.75 5.74
CA ASN A 42 6.85 -18.98 5.35
C ASN A 42 5.96 -19.17 6.60
N LEU A 43 5.21 -18.13 6.94
CA LEU A 43 4.30 -18.13 8.09
C LEU A 43 2.91 -18.64 7.71
N ILE A 44 2.38 -19.51 8.55
CA ILE A 44 1.03 -20.06 8.43
C ILE A 44 0.28 -19.81 9.74
N VAL A 45 -0.96 -19.34 9.63
CA VAL A 45 -1.88 -19.25 10.77
C VAL A 45 -2.93 -20.34 10.64
N SER A 46 -3.09 -21.15 11.69
CA SER A 46 -4.02 -22.28 11.73
C SER A 46 -4.81 -22.30 13.03
N ASN A 47 -6.01 -22.87 13.01
CA ASN A 47 -6.78 -23.20 14.22
C ASN A 47 -6.37 -24.57 14.82
N THR A 48 -5.49 -25.31 14.16
CA THR A 48 -4.92 -26.58 14.63
C THR A 48 -3.42 -26.44 14.94
N PRO A 49 -2.90 -27.20 15.93
CA PRO A 49 -1.50 -27.10 16.35
C PRO A 49 -0.49 -27.66 15.33
N ALA A 50 -0.94 -28.38 14.29
CA ALA A 50 -0.12 -28.89 13.20
C ALA A 50 -0.85 -28.74 11.85
N VAL A 51 -0.06 -28.58 10.77
CA VAL A 51 -0.57 -28.55 9.40
C VAL A 51 -0.88 -29.98 8.97
N GLU A 52 -2.14 -30.38 9.09
CA GLU A 52 -2.61 -31.64 8.49
C GLU A 52 -2.90 -31.46 7.00
N ASN A 53 -2.62 -32.49 6.19
CA ASN A 53 -3.04 -32.51 4.79
C ASN A 53 -4.57 -32.63 4.72
N THR A 54 -5.19 -31.82 3.86
CA THR A 54 -6.64 -31.86 3.66
C THR A 54 -7.04 -33.24 3.13
N ARG A 55 -7.85 -33.97 3.91
CA ARG A 55 -8.39 -35.26 3.48
C ARG A 55 -9.48 -35.03 2.43
N TYR A 56 -9.54 -35.94 1.46
CA TYR A 56 -10.51 -35.87 0.38
C TYR A 56 -11.95 -35.81 0.94
N ARG A 57 -12.74 -34.82 0.50
CA ARG A 57 -14.14 -34.58 0.90
C ARG A 57 -14.37 -34.35 2.41
N VAL A 58 -13.38 -33.82 3.13
CA VAL A 58 -13.58 -33.37 4.51
C VAL A 58 -13.60 -31.83 4.55
N PRO A 59 -14.58 -31.20 5.22
CA PRO A 59 -14.57 -29.76 5.41
C PRO A 59 -13.31 -29.33 6.15
N TYR A 60 -12.62 -28.32 5.62
CA TYR A 60 -11.41 -27.75 6.20
C TYR A 60 -11.49 -26.23 6.23
N PHE A 61 -10.84 -25.63 7.21
CA PHE A 61 -10.69 -24.18 7.27
C PHE A 61 -9.54 -23.76 6.35
N ASN A 62 -9.76 -22.69 5.58
CA ASN A 62 -8.70 -22.13 4.75
C ASN A 62 -7.63 -21.50 5.63
N ARG A 63 -6.36 -21.66 5.26
CA ARG A 63 -5.22 -21.21 6.06
C ARG A 63 -4.72 -19.87 5.53
N GLY A 64 -4.44 -18.95 6.43
CA GLY A 64 -3.71 -17.73 6.08
C GLY A 64 -2.23 -18.09 5.92
N GLN A 65 -1.63 -17.74 4.79
CA GLN A 65 -0.21 -17.91 4.53
C GLN A 65 0.40 -16.56 4.16
N HIS A 66 1.57 -16.25 4.74
CA HIS A 66 2.31 -15.04 4.42
C HIS A 66 3.81 -15.37 4.36
N ILE A 67 4.47 -14.89 3.31
CA ILE A 67 5.90 -15.10 3.13
C ILE A 67 6.61 -13.84 3.59
N LEU A 68 7.43 -13.98 4.63
CA LEU A 68 8.41 -12.96 4.99
C LEU A 68 9.65 -13.20 4.15
N SER A 69 9.77 -12.46 3.06
CA SER A 69 10.99 -12.45 2.27
C SER A 69 12.13 -11.91 3.11
N LEU A 70 13.28 -12.58 3.08
CA LEU A 70 14.46 -12.02 3.69
C LEU A 70 14.73 -10.67 3.04
N ILE A 71 14.83 -9.62 3.85
CA ILE A 71 15.63 -8.48 3.42
C ILE A 71 17.03 -9.05 3.40
N GLN A 72 17.53 -9.44 2.22
CA GLN A 72 18.95 -9.74 2.08
C GLN A 72 19.66 -8.52 2.68
N PRO A 73 20.43 -8.66 3.78
CA PRO A 73 21.31 -7.59 4.17
C PRO A 73 22.24 -7.41 2.96
N THR A 74 22.05 -6.32 2.21
CA THR A 74 23.08 -5.79 1.33
C THR A 74 24.36 -5.92 2.13
N SER A 75 25.31 -6.70 1.62
CA SER A 75 26.50 -7.07 2.38
C SER A 75 27.06 -5.86 3.13
N PRO A 76 27.51 -5.99 4.40
CA PRO A 76 28.19 -4.88 5.10
C PRO A 76 29.51 -4.48 4.43
N HIS A 77 29.95 -5.23 3.41
CA HIS A 77 30.98 -4.82 2.48
C HIS A 77 30.35 -4.02 1.35
N SER A 78 30.77 -2.76 1.23
CA SER A 78 30.58 -1.81 0.12
C SER A 78 29.52 -2.22 -0.89
N LYS A 79 28.40 -1.49 -0.95
CA LYS A 79 27.43 -1.68 -2.04
C LYS A 79 28.19 -1.80 -3.36
N THR A 80 28.07 -2.95 -4.03
CA THR A 80 28.83 -3.28 -5.24
C THR A 80 28.16 -2.74 -6.50
N SER A 81 26.91 -2.29 -6.38
CA SER A 81 26.10 -1.78 -7.48
C SER A 81 25.30 -0.56 -7.03
N SER A 82 25.09 0.34 -7.98
CA SER A 82 24.24 1.51 -7.80
C SER A 82 22.77 1.10 -7.63
N SER A 83 22.03 1.78 -6.76
CA SER A 83 20.61 1.48 -6.51
C SER A 83 19.80 2.71 -6.11
N LEU A 84 18.50 2.64 -6.37
CA LEU A 84 17.46 3.54 -5.86
C LEU A 84 16.52 2.73 -4.98
N ALA A 85 16.01 3.34 -3.92
CA ALA A 85 15.01 2.75 -3.05
C ALA A 85 14.03 3.82 -2.58
N ILE A 86 12.73 3.52 -2.61
CA ILE A 86 11.70 4.43 -2.09
C ILE A 86 11.39 4.01 -0.65
N GLN A 87 11.38 4.98 0.27
CA GLN A 87 11.08 4.72 1.68
C GLN A 87 9.60 4.40 1.87
N LYS A 88 9.32 3.26 2.51
CA LYS A 88 7.95 2.80 2.81
C LYS A 88 7.28 3.75 3.81
N MET A 89 6.02 4.09 3.52
CA MET A 89 5.15 4.83 4.42
C MET A 89 4.15 3.88 5.09
N GLU A 90 3.95 4.01 6.39
CA GLU A 90 3.02 3.16 7.14
C GLU A 90 1.56 3.59 7.00
N LYS A 91 1.32 4.90 6.87
CA LYS A 91 -0.01 5.47 6.78
C LYS A 91 -0.43 5.67 5.32
N PRO A 92 -1.71 5.50 4.98
CA PRO A 92 -2.23 5.88 3.68
C PRO A 92 -1.96 7.36 3.38
N LEU A 93 -1.78 7.69 2.10
CA LEU A 93 -1.57 9.07 1.68
C LEU A 93 -2.87 9.87 1.82
N ALA A 94 -2.84 10.98 2.57
CA ALA A 94 -3.99 11.86 2.74
C ALA A 94 -4.35 12.54 1.41
N CYS A 95 -5.64 12.65 1.10
CA CYS A 95 -6.05 13.22 -0.18
C CYS A 95 -6.02 14.74 -0.22
N GLY A 96 -5.56 15.30 -1.35
CA GLY A 96 -5.54 16.74 -1.60
C GLY A 96 -4.45 17.52 -0.86
N GLU A 97 -3.63 16.83 -0.07
CA GLU A 97 -2.44 17.41 0.57
C GLU A 97 -1.18 16.93 -0.16
N GLU A 98 -0.18 17.80 -0.26
CA GLU A 98 1.11 17.42 -0.85
C GLU A 98 1.89 16.53 0.14
N VAL A 99 2.21 15.31 -0.26
CA VAL A 99 2.97 14.35 0.56
C VAL A 99 4.39 14.24 0.04
N SER A 100 5.36 14.36 0.96
CA SER A 100 6.78 14.16 0.66
C SER A 100 7.17 12.68 0.76
N ILE A 101 7.62 12.09 -0.35
CA ILE A 101 8.14 10.73 -0.42
C ILE A 101 9.67 10.78 -0.51
N THR A 102 10.35 10.05 0.38
CA THR A 102 11.81 9.98 0.43
C THR A 102 12.33 8.88 -0.49
N ILE A 103 13.32 9.21 -1.32
CA ILE A 103 14.10 8.28 -2.14
C ILE A 103 15.51 8.23 -1.58
N GLN A 104 15.97 7.03 -1.27
CA GLN A 104 17.36 6.73 -0.94
C GLN A 104 18.11 6.31 -2.21
N TYR A 105 19.30 6.86 -2.41
CA TYR A 105 20.16 6.49 -3.52
C TYR A 105 21.53 6.06 -3.02
N ALA A 106 22.15 5.15 -3.77
CA ALA A 106 23.55 4.81 -3.65
C ALA A 106 24.13 4.69 -5.06
N ILE A 107 25.12 5.51 -5.39
CA ILE A 107 25.81 5.52 -6.68
C ILE A 107 27.24 5.06 -6.46
N VAL A 108 27.63 3.95 -7.08
CA VAL A 108 28.89 3.25 -6.83
C VAL A 108 29.76 3.29 -8.08
N GLY A 109 31.01 3.72 -7.95
CA GLY A 109 32.02 3.61 -9.01
C GLY A 109 31.77 4.44 -10.28
N GLU A 110 30.81 5.37 -10.26
CA GLU A 110 30.48 6.21 -11.41
C GLU A 110 31.36 7.46 -11.46
N THR A 111 31.98 7.71 -12.62
CA THR A 111 32.71 8.95 -12.86
C THR A 111 31.79 9.94 -13.56
N VAL A 112 31.18 10.85 -12.78
CA VAL A 112 30.16 11.78 -13.30
C VAL A 112 30.82 13.07 -13.83
N PRO A 113 30.78 13.36 -15.15
CA PRO A 113 31.49 14.50 -15.74
C PRO A 113 30.95 15.86 -15.23
N LYS A 114 29.65 15.92 -14.93
CA LYS A 114 28.96 17.12 -14.43
C LYS A 114 28.82 17.16 -12.90
N GLY A 115 29.39 16.19 -12.19
CA GLY A 115 29.26 16.03 -10.74
C GLY A 115 27.83 15.77 -10.24
N SER A 116 26.86 15.56 -11.13
CA SER A 116 25.47 15.24 -10.77
C SER A 116 24.81 14.31 -11.78
N VAL A 117 23.90 13.47 -11.29
CA VAL A 117 23.08 12.54 -12.06
C VAL A 117 21.61 12.92 -11.89
N ASP A 118 20.85 12.86 -12.98
CA ASP A 118 19.42 13.11 -12.95
C ASP A 118 18.67 11.83 -12.51
N VAL A 119 17.83 11.96 -11.49
CA VAL A 119 16.85 10.94 -11.09
C VAL A 119 15.48 11.44 -11.50
N VAL A 120 14.80 10.68 -12.35
CA VAL A 120 13.46 10.99 -12.86
C VAL A 120 12.44 10.21 -12.04
N TYR A 121 11.31 10.85 -11.71
CA TYR A 121 10.19 10.20 -11.06
C TYR A 121 8.91 10.34 -11.88
N LEU A 122 8.08 9.30 -11.82
CA LEU A 122 6.73 9.25 -12.38
C LEU A 122 5.76 8.81 -11.28
N ALA A 123 4.68 9.55 -11.06
CA ALA A 123 3.57 9.15 -10.22
C ALA A 123 2.37 8.78 -11.11
N LEU A 124 1.96 7.52 -11.01
CA LEU A 124 0.90 6.92 -11.81
C LEU A 124 -0.32 6.60 -10.96
N SER A 125 -1.50 6.69 -11.56
CA SER A 125 -2.74 6.20 -10.99
C SER A 125 -3.74 5.87 -12.09
N ARG A 126 -4.53 4.81 -11.88
CA ARG A 126 -5.53 4.33 -12.85
C ARG A 126 -4.95 4.09 -14.26
N GLY A 127 -3.68 3.69 -14.33
CA GLY A 127 -2.97 3.46 -15.60
C GLY A 127 -2.47 4.72 -16.33
N ALA A 128 -2.56 5.90 -15.73
CA ALA A 128 -2.07 7.14 -16.32
C ALA A 128 -0.98 7.80 -15.46
N ILE A 129 0.01 8.43 -16.11
CA ILE A 129 0.99 9.29 -15.43
C ILE A 129 0.28 10.60 -15.10
N LEU A 130 0.16 10.92 -13.82
CA LEU A 130 -0.52 12.12 -13.34
C LEU A 130 0.47 13.21 -12.93
N GLN A 131 1.66 12.82 -12.49
CA GLN A 131 2.73 13.75 -12.15
C GLN A 131 4.08 13.15 -12.55
N HIS A 132 5.01 14.00 -12.97
CA HIS A 132 6.38 13.60 -13.29
C HIS A 132 7.35 14.74 -13.01
N GLY A 133 8.61 14.40 -12.82
CA GLY A 133 9.66 15.39 -12.62
C GLY A 133 11.03 14.75 -12.55
N HIS A 134 12.04 15.56 -12.26
CA HIS A 134 13.40 15.08 -12.06
C HIS A 134 14.07 15.86 -10.94
N MET A 135 15.09 15.25 -10.34
CA MET A 135 15.95 15.87 -9.35
C MET A 135 17.40 15.51 -9.62
N LYS A 136 18.30 16.41 -9.24
CA LYS A 136 19.74 16.24 -9.44
C LYS A 136 20.39 15.74 -8.17
N VAL A 137 20.99 14.56 -8.25
CA VAL A 137 21.80 13.99 -7.19
C VAL A 137 23.25 14.36 -7.44
N THR A 138 23.87 15.06 -6.49
CA THR A 138 25.31 15.36 -6.55
C THR A 138 26.11 14.12 -6.23
N VAL A 139 27.04 13.75 -7.10
CA VAL A 139 27.97 12.62 -6.92
C VAL A 139 29.34 13.17 -6.58
N GLN A 140 29.87 12.82 -5.41
CA GLN A 140 31.17 13.33 -4.96
C GLN A 140 32.30 12.68 -5.77
N GLN A 141 33.14 13.50 -6.40
CA GLN A 141 34.30 12.99 -7.13
C GLN A 141 35.35 12.45 -6.15
N GLY A 142 35.74 11.20 -6.36
CA GLY A 142 36.78 10.52 -5.57
C GLY A 142 36.26 9.66 -4.41
N SER A 143 34.96 9.68 -4.10
CA SER A 143 34.38 8.68 -3.20
C SER A 143 34.02 7.40 -3.98
N PRO A 144 34.27 6.20 -3.43
CA PRO A 144 33.88 4.95 -4.08
C PRO A 144 32.35 4.77 -4.14
N VAL A 145 31.63 5.39 -3.22
CA VAL A 145 30.16 5.38 -3.12
C VAL A 145 29.68 6.76 -2.73
N THR A 146 28.65 7.28 -3.40
CA THR A 146 27.88 8.44 -2.96
C THR A 146 26.47 8.01 -2.56
N GLU A 147 26.08 8.32 -1.33
CA GLU A 147 24.76 8.01 -0.79
C GLU A 147 24.06 9.29 -0.33
N GLY A 148 22.74 9.27 -0.33
CA GLY A 148 21.93 10.34 0.22
C GLY A 148 20.45 10.12 0.02
N GLU A 149 19.69 11.15 0.38
CA GLU A 149 18.24 11.15 0.33
C GLU A 149 17.73 12.35 -0.44
N VAL A 150 16.60 12.17 -1.12
CA VAL A 150 15.84 13.24 -1.73
C VAL A 150 14.37 13.05 -1.44
N THR A 151 13.67 14.16 -1.24
CA THR A 151 12.22 14.18 -1.11
C THR A 151 11.56 14.63 -2.41
N LEU A 152 10.46 13.99 -2.76
CA LEU A 152 9.59 14.39 -3.86
C LEU A 152 8.17 14.62 -3.34
N ALA A 153 7.51 15.65 -3.83
CA ALA A 153 6.14 15.98 -3.49
C ALA A 153 5.17 15.26 -4.44
N VAL A 154 4.16 14.55 -3.91
CA VAL A 154 3.04 13.98 -4.69
C VAL A 154 1.73 14.46 -4.11
N VAL A 155 0.80 14.87 -4.97
CA VAL A 155 -0.57 15.22 -4.56
C VAL A 155 -1.51 14.01 -4.77
N PRO A 156 -2.07 13.41 -3.70
CA PRO A 156 -2.95 12.25 -3.80
C PRO A 156 -4.37 12.65 -4.22
N GLU A 157 -4.57 12.99 -5.49
CA GLU A 157 -5.91 12.98 -6.14
C GLU A 157 -6.19 11.62 -6.83
N MET A 158 -5.44 10.61 -6.40
CA MET A 158 -5.03 9.46 -7.20
C MET A 158 -5.52 8.12 -6.63
N ALA A 159 -6.75 8.07 -6.10
CA ALA A 159 -7.37 6.82 -5.67
C ALA A 159 -7.67 5.89 -6.87
N PRO A 160 -7.61 4.54 -6.74
CA PRO A 160 -7.48 3.79 -5.50
C PRO A 160 -6.03 3.39 -5.14
N LEU A 161 -5.07 3.66 -6.02
CA LEU A 161 -3.67 3.32 -5.83
C LEU A 161 -2.78 4.34 -6.54
N VAL A 162 -1.69 4.73 -5.88
CA VAL A 162 -0.63 5.55 -6.45
C VAL A 162 0.60 4.67 -6.64
N GLN A 163 1.14 4.61 -7.84
CA GLN A 163 2.38 3.90 -8.13
C GLN A 163 3.45 4.93 -8.42
N VAL A 164 4.55 4.91 -7.67
CA VAL A 164 5.68 5.82 -7.88
C VAL A 164 6.82 5.00 -8.47
N LEU A 165 7.26 5.38 -9.67
CA LEU A 165 8.46 4.88 -10.31
C LEU A 165 9.56 5.94 -10.20
N VAL A 166 10.75 5.53 -9.82
CA VAL A 166 11.96 6.35 -9.89
C VAL A 166 12.99 5.61 -10.72
N TYR A 167 13.65 6.32 -11.63
CA TYR A 167 14.74 5.75 -12.40
C TYR A 167 15.82 6.79 -12.70
N SER A 168 17.01 6.30 -13.02
CA SER A 168 18.15 7.14 -13.38
C SER A 168 19.02 6.43 -14.41
N LEU A 169 19.54 7.20 -15.36
CA LEU A 169 20.53 6.76 -16.33
C LEU A 169 21.91 7.20 -15.85
N LEU A 170 22.75 6.22 -15.51
CA LEU A 170 24.11 6.47 -15.07
C LEU A 170 25.04 6.77 -16.26
N PRO A 171 26.16 7.48 -16.05
CA PRO A 171 27.18 7.70 -17.08
C PRO A 171 27.72 6.41 -17.72
N SER A 172 27.72 5.30 -16.98
CA SER A 172 28.02 3.95 -17.48
C SER A 172 26.98 3.35 -18.42
N GLU A 173 25.97 4.12 -18.84
CA GLU A 173 24.81 3.68 -19.63
C GLU A 173 23.90 2.67 -18.90
N THR A 174 24.16 2.43 -17.61
CA THR A 174 23.33 1.56 -16.77
C THR A 174 22.08 2.30 -16.30
N VAL A 175 20.92 1.66 -16.42
CA VAL A 175 19.66 2.17 -15.86
C VAL A 175 19.42 1.51 -14.51
N ILE A 176 19.22 2.34 -13.49
CA ILE A 176 18.74 1.91 -12.17
C ILE A 176 17.31 2.39 -11.98
N ALA A 177 16.44 1.54 -11.47
CA ALA A 177 15.03 1.86 -11.26
C ALA A 177 14.48 1.19 -10.01
N TYR A 178 13.46 1.82 -9.41
CA TYR A 178 12.70 1.27 -8.29
C TYR A 178 11.26 1.77 -8.36
N SER A 179 10.30 0.88 -8.07
CA SER A 179 8.89 1.22 -8.05
C SER A 179 8.26 0.83 -6.72
N MET A 180 7.34 1.64 -6.21
CA MET A 180 6.55 1.30 -5.03
C MET A 180 5.13 1.82 -5.11
N ASN A 181 4.21 1.03 -4.54
CA ASN A 181 2.79 1.35 -4.48
C ASN A 181 2.44 1.96 -3.14
N PHE A 182 1.62 3.01 -3.17
CA PHE A 182 1.08 3.70 -2.01
C PHE A 182 -0.45 3.74 -2.10
N PRO A 183 -1.17 3.15 -1.13
CA PRO A 183 -2.61 3.32 -1.04
C PRO A 183 -2.94 4.72 -0.50
N PRO A 184 -3.66 5.57 -1.25
CA PRO A 184 -4.19 6.81 -0.71
C PRO A 184 -5.47 6.54 0.09
N GLU A 185 -5.93 7.55 0.81
CA GLU A 185 -7.29 7.57 1.34
C GLU A 185 -8.33 7.44 0.22
N LYS A 186 -9.48 6.85 0.53
CA LYS A 186 -10.61 6.72 -0.39
C LYS A 186 -11.36 8.03 -0.47
N CYS A 187 -10.91 8.92 -1.34
CA CYS A 187 -11.46 10.25 -1.49
C CYS A 187 -12.11 10.48 -2.85
N PHE A 188 -13.21 11.22 -2.84
CA PHE A 188 -13.84 11.74 -4.05
C PHE A 188 -13.42 13.19 -4.27
N ARG A 189 -13.17 13.53 -5.54
CA ARG A 189 -12.87 14.91 -5.98
C ARG A 189 -14.04 15.85 -5.68
N HIS A 190 -15.26 15.40 -5.95
CA HIS A 190 -16.47 16.11 -5.57
C HIS A 190 -16.81 15.81 -4.12
N LYS A 191 -16.75 16.83 -3.27
CA LYS A 191 -17.19 16.75 -1.88
C LYS A 191 -18.69 17.01 -1.85
N VAL A 192 -19.44 16.07 -1.29
CA VAL A 192 -20.89 16.15 -1.13
C VAL A 192 -21.21 15.95 0.34
N LEU A 193 -22.00 16.84 0.91
CA LEU A 193 -22.52 16.76 2.28
C LEU A 193 -24.04 16.75 2.22
N VAL A 194 -24.67 15.84 2.94
CA VAL A 194 -26.13 15.74 3.02
C VAL A 194 -26.56 15.63 4.48
N GLU A 195 -27.53 16.44 4.87
CA GLU A 195 -27.96 16.62 6.26
C GLU A 195 -29.47 16.87 6.31
N PHE A 196 -30.16 16.26 7.27
CA PHE A 196 -31.52 16.67 7.63
C PHE A 196 -31.48 17.70 8.76
N SER A 197 -32.31 18.74 8.64
CA SER A 197 -32.43 19.82 9.63
C SER A 197 -33.92 20.06 9.94
N PRO A 198 -34.44 19.58 11.10
CA PRO A 198 -33.72 18.86 12.16
C PRO A 198 -33.34 17.41 11.80
N SER A 199 -32.32 16.87 12.46
CA SER A 199 -31.81 15.50 12.21
C SER A 199 -32.82 14.38 12.52
N LYS A 200 -33.89 14.71 13.25
CA LYS A 200 -35.03 13.84 13.55
C LYS A 200 -36.29 14.66 13.48
N ALA A 201 -37.35 14.06 12.95
CA ALA A 201 -38.68 14.63 12.88
C ALA A 201 -39.71 13.53 13.20
N VAL A 202 -40.86 13.91 13.76
CA VAL A 202 -41.98 12.99 13.96
C VAL A 202 -42.75 12.76 12.65
N PRO A 203 -43.54 11.67 12.53
CA PRO A 203 -44.35 11.46 11.34
C PRO A 203 -45.28 12.65 11.06
N GLY A 204 -45.21 13.20 9.85
CA GLY A 204 -46.03 14.34 9.40
C GLY A 204 -45.45 15.72 9.74
N GLU A 205 -44.33 15.79 10.47
CA GLU A 205 -43.59 17.05 10.68
C GLU A 205 -42.76 17.41 9.44
N GLU A 206 -42.73 18.71 9.12
CA GLU A 206 -41.91 19.22 8.02
C GLU A 206 -40.41 19.14 8.38
N ASN A 207 -39.59 18.68 7.43
CA ASN A 207 -38.15 18.58 7.61
C ASN A 207 -37.43 19.02 6.34
N THR A 208 -36.28 19.69 6.49
CA THR A 208 -35.47 20.17 5.38
C THR A 208 -34.25 19.27 5.17
N LEU A 209 -34.07 18.77 3.95
CA LEU A 209 -32.84 18.09 3.53
C LEU A 209 -31.88 19.11 2.91
N GLN A 210 -30.77 19.38 3.57
CA GLN A 210 -29.69 20.22 3.09
C GLN A 210 -28.68 19.38 2.31
N LEU A 211 -28.36 19.84 1.10
CA LEU A 211 -27.37 19.21 0.22
C LEU A 211 -26.35 20.26 -0.22
N SER A 212 -25.09 20.02 0.10
CA SER A 212 -23.97 20.88 -0.28
C SER A 212 -23.05 20.13 -1.24
N ALA A 213 -22.80 20.73 -2.40
CA ALA A 213 -21.92 20.21 -3.44
C ALA A 213 -21.29 21.37 -4.24
N GLN A 214 -20.34 21.06 -5.12
CA GLN A 214 -19.72 22.06 -5.99
C GLN A 214 -20.75 22.68 -6.97
N PRO A 215 -20.70 23.99 -7.29
CA PRO A 215 -21.63 24.61 -8.22
C PRO A 215 -21.69 23.89 -9.58
N GLY A 216 -22.91 23.69 -10.10
CA GLY A 216 -23.14 22.98 -11.37
C GLY A 216 -23.11 21.45 -11.28
N SER A 217 -22.92 20.86 -10.10
CA SER A 217 -22.97 19.41 -9.91
C SER A 217 -24.39 18.86 -10.10
N LEU A 218 -24.52 17.72 -10.80
CA LEU A 218 -25.74 16.94 -10.83
C LEU A 218 -25.75 15.97 -9.63
N CYS A 219 -26.76 16.10 -8.76
CA CYS A 219 -26.88 15.26 -7.57
C CYS A 219 -28.08 14.32 -7.67
N GLY A 220 -27.84 13.02 -7.59
CA GLY A 220 -28.89 12.01 -7.44
C GLY A 220 -29.18 11.74 -5.96
N LEU A 221 -30.45 11.85 -5.57
CA LEU A 221 -30.90 11.62 -4.20
C LEU A 221 -31.68 10.31 -4.12
N SER A 222 -31.39 9.48 -3.12
CA SER A 222 -32.16 8.28 -2.81
C SER A 222 -32.39 8.19 -1.30
N THR A 223 -33.65 8.07 -0.91
CA THR A 223 -34.08 7.89 0.47
C THR A 223 -34.71 6.51 0.61
N VAL A 224 -34.40 5.83 1.70
CA VAL A 224 -34.70 4.41 1.90
C VAL A 224 -34.94 4.17 3.37
N ASP A 225 -35.95 3.35 3.68
CA ASP A 225 -36.23 2.96 5.05
C ASP A 225 -35.05 2.16 5.64
N LYS A 226 -34.83 2.28 6.95
CA LYS A 226 -33.76 1.56 7.66
C LYS A 226 -33.97 0.04 7.61
N SER A 227 -35.21 -0.44 7.58
CA SER A 227 -35.54 -1.86 7.42
C SER A 227 -34.97 -2.43 6.11
N VAL A 228 -35.03 -1.68 5.00
CA VAL A 228 -34.44 -2.09 3.71
C VAL A 228 -32.91 -2.22 3.81
N HIS A 229 -32.26 -1.38 4.61
CA HIS A 229 -30.82 -1.52 4.85
C HIS A 229 -30.46 -2.86 5.53
N ILE A 230 -31.35 -3.35 6.39
CA ILE A 230 -31.17 -4.62 7.11
C ILE A 230 -31.50 -5.81 6.20
N MET A 231 -32.53 -5.69 5.35
CA MET A 231 -32.96 -6.77 4.45
C MET A 231 -32.00 -7.01 3.29
N GLU A 232 -31.32 -5.96 2.80
CA GLU A 232 -30.42 -6.05 1.64
C GLU A 232 -29.03 -5.45 1.94
N PRO A 233 -28.27 -6.02 2.89
CA PRO A 233 -26.94 -5.54 3.20
C PRO A 233 -26.04 -5.68 1.96
N GLY A 234 -25.25 -4.65 1.68
CA GLY A 234 -24.28 -4.69 0.57
C GLY A 234 -24.90 -4.62 -0.82
N LYS A 235 -26.15 -4.18 -1.03
CA LYS A 235 -26.66 -3.81 -2.37
C LYS A 235 -26.44 -2.33 -2.72
N ARG A 236 -26.26 -1.47 -1.72
CA ARG A 236 -26.07 -0.02 -1.91
C ARG A 236 -24.70 0.30 -2.50
N LEU A 237 -24.60 1.41 -3.21
CA LEU A 237 -23.31 1.98 -3.60
C LEU A 237 -22.64 2.56 -2.36
N ASP A 238 -21.36 2.23 -2.20
CA ASP A 238 -20.47 2.81 -1.22
C ASP A 238 -19.14 3.15 -1.91
N ALA A 239 -18.24 3.78 -1.17
CA ALA A 239 -16.96 4.21 -1.74
C ALA A 239 -16.16 3.03 -2.29
N ASP A 240 -16.16 1.91 -1.57
CA ASP A 240 -15.37 0.72 -1.88
C ASP A 240 -15.81 0.12 -3.21
N LYS A 241 -17.12 -0.04 -3.40
CA LYS A 241 -17.69 -0.50 -4.67
C LYS A 241 -17.38 0.41 -5.83
N ILE A 242 -17.44 1.73 -5.63
CA ILE A 242 -17.12 2.67 -6.72
C ILE A 242 -15.68 2.52 -7.15
N PHE A 243 -14.74 2.44 -6.20
CA PHE A 243 -13.34 2.17 -6.51
C PHE A 243 -13.13 0.76 -7.09
N ASP A 244 -13.93 -0.21 -6.67
CA ASP A 244 -13.86 -1.58 -7.17
C ASP A 244 -14.36 -1.75 -8.60
N MET A 245 -15.28 -0.89 -9.03
CA MET A 245 -15.78 -0.82 -10.41
C MET A 245 -14.79 -0.15 -11.37
N LEU A 246 -13.70 0.44 -10.90
CA LEU A 246 -12.70 1.04 -11.79
C LEU A 246 -12.02 -0.05 -12.63
N PRO A 247 -11.97 0.13 -13.97
CA PRO A 247 -11.43 -0.89 -14.87
C PRO A 247 -9.92 -1.08 -14.69
N VAL A 248 -9.21 -0.02 -14.30
CA VAL A 248 -7.77 -0.04 -14.05
C VAL A 248 -7.52 0.57 -12.67
N LYS A 249 -6.99 -0.25 -11.76
CA LYS A 249 -6.59 0.17 -10.42
C LYS A 249 -5.08 0.29 -10.28
N GLU A 250 -4.37 -0.60 -10.96
CA GLU A 250 -2.92 -0.75 -10.91
C GLU A 250 -2.40 -1.11 -12.30
N THR A 251 -1.20 -0.64 -12.63
CA THR A 251 -0.43 -1.03 -13.81
C THR A 251 0.54 -2.13 -13.40
N THR A 252 0.43 -3.30 -14.02
CA THR A 252 1.26 -4.49 -13.73
C THR A 252 2.63 -4.45 -14.40
N TYR A 253 2.84 -3.54 -15.35
CA TYR A 253 4.10 -3.36 -16.06
C TYR A 253 4.48 -1.88 -15.99
N ILE A 254 5.44 -1.55 -15.12
CA ILE A 254 6.06 -0.23 -14.95
C ILE A 254 7.56 -0.42 -15.09
#